data_AF-A0A9X8VG69-F1
#
_entry.id   AF-A0A9X8VG69-F1
#
_cell.length_a   1.000
_cell.length_b   1.000
_cell.length_c   1.000
_cell.angle_alpha   90.00
_cell.angle_beta   90.00
_cell.angle_gamma   90.00
#
_symmetry.space_group_name_H-M   'P 1'
#
loop_
_entity.id
_entity.type
_entity.pdbx_description
1 polymer ?
#
loop_
_entity_poly.entity_id
_entity_poly.type
_entity_poly.pdbx_seq_one_letter_code
_entity_poly.pdbx_strand_id
1 'polypeptide(L)'
;MLTVEQVLRHGPATARQLTEALGISQPTLSRRIRELAGAVLILGKGKATRYVLRRGIGGERQFPLYRVDERGKAHLFATLCPLYPADNCAVCDERSGEWQLYDGLPWYLNDL
;
A
#
# COMPACT_ATOMS: atom_id res chain seq x y z
N MET A 1 18.18 16.41 -3.07
CA MET A 1 17.87 15.40 -4.12
C MET A 1 16.51 14.80 -3.82
N LEU A 2 15.71 14.52 -4.86
CA LEU A 2 14.42 13.86 -4.71
C LEU A 2 14.62 12.37 -4.34
N THR A 3 13.83 11.87 -3.40
CA THR A 3 13.84 10.48 -2.91
C THR A 3 12.58 9.73 -3.34
N VAL A 4 12.60 8.40 -3.26
CA VAL A 4 11.44 7.57 -3.64
C VAL A 4 10.25 7.91 -2.76
N GLU A 5 10.47 8.06 -1.46
CA GLU A 5 9.44 8.37 -0.47
C GLU A 5 8.82 9.74 -0.72
N GLN A 6 9.61 10.75 -1.14
CA GLN A 6 9.07 12.06 -1.50
C GLN A 6 8.11 11.98 -2.69
N VAL A 7 8.43 11.19 -3.73
CA VAL A 7 7.51 10.98 -4.86
C VAL A 7 6.26 10.23 -4.40
N LEU A 8 6.44 9.14 -3.66
CA LEU A 8 5.32 8.29 -3.21
C LEU A 8 4.45 8.93 -2.12
N ARG A 9 4.90 10.02 -1.49
CA ARG A 9 4.08 10.81 -0.57
C ARG A 9 2.89 11.47 -1.25
N HIS A 10 2.98 11.67 -2.57
CA HIS A 10 1.90 12.19 -3.40
C HIS A 10 1.03 11.09 -4.02
N GLY A 11 1.36 9.82 -3.80
CA GLY A 11 0.50 8.69 -4.15
C GLY A 11 1.22 7.53 -4.86
N PRO A 12 0.44 6.49 -5.23
CA PRO A 12 0.94 5.31 -5.91
C PRO A 12 1.64 5.63 -7.24
N ALA A 13 2.79 5.02 -7.49
CA ALA A 13 3.54 5.24 -8.74
C ALA A 13 4.02 3.93 -9.37
N THR A 14 4.17 3.93 -10.68
CA THR A 14 4.84 2.86 -11.43
C THR A 14 6.36 3.00 -11.37
N ALA A 15 7.08 1.93 -11.71
CA ALA A 15 8.54 1.99 -11.86
C ALA A 15 8.98 3.11 -12.82
N ARG A 16 8.27 3.25 -13.95
CA ARG A 16 8.54 4.27 -14.97
C ARG A 16 8.41 5.68 -14.40
N GLN A 17 7.31 5.97 -13.72
CA GLN A 17 7.08 7.27 -13.08
C GLN A 17 8.18 7.59 -12.06
N LEU A 18 8.60 6.60 -11.25
CA LEU A 18 9.68 6.80 -10.28
C LEU A 18 11.03 7.03 -10.95
N THR A 19 11.40 6.24 -11.97
CA THR A 19 12.67 6.43 -12.68
C THR A 19 12.73 7.77 -13.40
N GLU A 20 11.62 8.21 -14.01
CA GLU A 20 11.52 9.49 -14.71
C GLU A 20 11.60 10.66 -13.71
N ALA A 21 10.83 10.63 -12.62
CA ALA A 21 10.83 11.70 -11.62
C ALA A 21 12.20 11.84 -10.91
N LEU A 22 12.90 10.72 -10.70
CA LEU A 22 14.18 10.68 -9.98
C LEU A 22 15.40 10.83 -10.89
N GLY A 23 15.23 10.71 -12.22
CA GLY A 23 16.34 10.67 -13.17
C GLY A 23 17.29 9.50 -12.97
N ILE A 24 16.79 8.34 -12.54
CA ILE A 24 17.60 7.15 -12.22
C ILE A 24 17.22 5.95 -13.09
N SER A 25 18.17 5.04 -13.27
CA SER A 25 17.92 3.76 -13.95
C SER A 25 17.06 2.81 -13.12
N GLN A 26 16.35 1.89 -13.78
CA GLN A 26 15.56 0.86 -13.13
C GLN A 26 16.36 0.00 -12.12
N PRO A 27 17.61 -0.43 -12.40
CA PRO A 27 18.41 -1.17 -11.41
C PRO A 27 18.69 -0.36 -10.14
N THR A 28 18.85 0.96 -10.27
CA THR A 28 19.04 1.87 -9.14
C THR A 28 17.76 1.99 -8.32
N LEU A 29 16.61 2.15 -8.99
CA LEU A 29 15.31 2.13 -8.31
C LEU A 29 15.09 0.82 -7.55
N SER A 30 15.37 -0.33 -8.17
CA SER A 30 15.21 -1.65 -7.54
C SER A 30 16.02 -1.78 -6.25
N ARG A 31 17.27 -1.30 -6.25
CA ARG A 31 18.11 -1.26 -5.03
C ARG A 31 17.50 -0.38 -3.94
N ARG A 32 17.09 0.86 -4.29
CA ARG A 32 16.47 1.78 -3.32
C ARG A 32 15.17 1.22 -2.73
N ILE A 33 14.33 0.59 -3.55
CA ILE A 33 13.08 -0.03 -3.07
C ILE A 33 13.40 -1.16 -2.08
N ARG A 34 14.44 -1.95 -2.33
CA ARG A 34 14.85 -3.03 -1.41
C ARG A 34 15.30 -2.48 -0.05
N GLU A 35 16.04 -1.37 -0.03
CA GLU A 35 16.42 -0.66 1.20
C GLU A 35 15.19 -0.11 1.94
N LEU A 36 14.12 0.20 1.21
CA LEU A 36 12.86 0.75 1.74
C LEU A 36 11.76 -0.30 1.96
N ALA A 37 12.05 -1.59 1.95
CA ALA A 37 11.03 -2.65 2.00
C ALA A 37 10.08 -2.58 3.23
N GLY A 38 10.52 -1.97 4.33
CA GLY A 38 9.66 -1.74 5.51
C GLY A 38 8.68 -0.56 5.36
N ALA A 39 8.96 0.38 4.48
CA ALA A 39 8.20 1.60 4.25
C ALA A 39 7.43 1.59 2.92
N VAL A 40 7.97 0.95 1.88
CA VAL A 40 7.38 0.90 0.54
C VAL A 40 6.82 -0.49 0.25
N LEU A 41 5.55 -0.54 -0.11
CA LEU A 41 4.89 -1.76 -0.59
C LEU A 41 4.87 -1.81 -2.10
N ILE A 42 4.92 -3.03 -2.64
CA ILE A 42 4.72 -3.32 -4.05
C ILE A 42 3.37 -4.01 -4.19
N LEU A 43 2.42 -3.33 -4.82
CA LEU A 43 1.06 -3.83 -5.05
C LEU A 43 0.92 -4.25 -6.51
N GLY A 44 0.15 -5.31 -6.78
CA GLY A 44 -0.15 -5.78 -8.14
C GLY A 44 1.04 -6.43 -8.86
N LYS A 45 0.76 -7.01 -10.03
CA LYS A 45 1.73 -7.75 -10.86
C LYS A 45 1.78 -7.19 -12.28
N GLY A 46 2.95 -7.31 -12.93
CA GLY A 46 3.14 -6.90 -14.33
C GLY A 46 2.79 -5.43 -14.56
N LYS A 47 1.87 -5.15 -15.50
CA LYS A 47 1.43 -3.77 -15.83
C LYS A 47 0.65 -3.10 -14.69
N ALA A 48 0.07 -3.87 -13.79
CA ALA A 48 -0.66 -3.37 -12.63
C ALA A 48 0.25 -3.04 -11.43
N THR A 49 1.57 -3.30 -11.53
CA THR A 49 2.47 -3.03 -10.41
C THR A 49 2.50 -1.55 -10.05
N ARG A 50 2.31 -1.27 -8.76
CA ARG A 50 2.40 0.07 -8.15
C ARG A 50 3.25 -0.01 -6.89
N TYR A 51 4.13 0.97 -6.73
CA TYR A 51 4.84 1.22 -5.49
C TYR A 51 4.05 2.22 -4.68
N VAL A 52 3.90 1.97 -3.38
CA VAL A 52 3.14 2.82 -2.46
C VAL A 52 3.92 3.01 -1.17
N LEU A 53 3.78 4.20 -0.55
CA LEU A 53 4.41 4.51 0.72
C LEU A 53 3.44 4.24 1.87
N ARG A 54 3.83 3.37 2.80
CA ARG A 54 3.09 3.10 4.03
C ARG A 54 3.07 4.35 4.93
N ARG A 55 1.93 4.58 5.55
CA ARG A 55 1.73 5.63 6.54
C ARG A 55 1.49 5.00 7.91
N GLY A 56 2.19 5.49 8.92
CA GLY A 56 1.95 5.12 10.30
C GLY A 56 0.78 5.92 10.90
N ILE A 57 -0.09 5.27 11.66
CA ILE A 57 -1.16 5.88 12.46
C ILE A 57 -0.96 5.41 13.89
N GLY A 58 -0.64 6.33 14.81
CA GLY A 58 -0.43 5.98 16.22
C GLY A 58 0.70 4.96 16.48
N GLY A 59 1.67 4.85 15.56
CA GLY A 59 2.74 3.84 15.62
C GLY A 59 2.44 2.58 14.81
N GLU A 60 1.16 2.32 14.50
CA GLU A 60 0.73 1.16 13.72
C GLU A 60 0.79 1.43 12.22
N ARG A 61 1.09 0.39 11.43
CA ARG A 61 1.17 0.47 9.96
C ARG A 61 0.23 -0.51 9.26
N GLN A 62 -0.44 -1.36 10.02
CA GLN A 62 -1.33 -2.40 9.53
C GLN A 62 -2.45 -2.61 10.54
N PHE A 63 -3.66 -2.84 10.05
CA PHE A 63 -4.86 -3.04 10.86
C PHE A 63 -5.55 -4.32 10.38
N PRO A 64 -5.69 -5.35 11.24
CA PRO A 64 -6.42 -6.55 10.86
C PRO A 64 -7.91 -6.26 10.71
N LEU A 65 -8.50 -6.72 9.61
CA LEU A 65 -9.93 -6.61 9.34
C LEU A 65 -10.60 -7.96 9.61
N TYR A 66 -11.59 -7.94 10.49
CA TYR A 66 -12.39 -9.09 10.86
C TYR A 66 -13.79 -8.97 10.27
N ARG A 67 -14.30 -10.08 9.73
CA ARG A 67 -15.68 -10.22 9.30
C ARG A 67 -16.43 -11.09 10.29
N VAL A 68 -17.58 -10.62 10.74
CA VAL A 68 -18.46 -11.37 11.64
C VAL A 68 -19.40 -12.23 10.81
N ASP A 69 -19.49 -13.51 11.11
CA ASP A 69 -20.43 -14.43 10.46
C ASP A 69 -21.85 -14.34 11.06
N GLU A 70 -22.80 -15.07 10.47
CA GLU A 70 -24.21 -15.13 10.92
C GLU A 70 -24.39 -15.64 12.35
N ARG A 71 -23.37 -16.31 12.91
CA ARG A 71 -23.36 -16.83 14.29
C ARG A 71 -22.67 -15.86 15.26
N GLY A 72 -22.27 -14.67 14.79
CA GLY A 72 -21.58 -13.67 15.60
C GLY A 72 -20.09 -13.94 15.79
N LYS A 73 -19.49 -14.88 15.05
CA LYS A 73 -18.06 -15.21 15.19
C LYS A 73 -17.22 -14.33 14.25
N ALA A 74 -16.18 -13.70 14.81
CA ALA A 74 -15.21 -12.92 14.05
C ALA A 74 -14.18 -13.83 13.36
N HIS A 75 -13.94 -13.56 12.08
CA HIS A 75 -12.93 -14.23 11.27
C HIS A 75 -12.04 -13.20 10.61
N LEU A 76 -10.72 -13.33 10.78
CA LEU A 76 -9.77 -12.50 10.05
C LEU A 76 -9.95 -12.76 8.54
N PHE A 77 -10.18 -11.71 7.76
CA PHE A 77 -10.36 -11.85 6.31
C PHE A 77 -9.39 -10.99 5.50
N ALA A 78 -8.88 -9.90 6.08
CA ALA A 78 -7.96 -9.01 5.38
C ALA A 78 -7.06 -8.23 6.36
N THR A 79 -6.01 -7.62 5.83
CA THR A 79 -5.18 -6.64 6.53
C THR A 79 -5.18 -5.32 5.77
N LEU A 80 -5.60 -4.23 6.44
CA LEU A 80 -5.57 -2.87 5.92
C LEU A 80 -4.23 -2.21 6.23
N CYS A 81 -3.59 -1.61 5.22
CA CYS A 81 -2.38 -0.82 5.34
C CYS A 81 -2.70 0.64 4.95
N PRO A 82 -2.58 1.60 5.88
CA PRO A 82 -2.69 3.01 5.53
C PRO A 82 -1.52 3.43 4.64
N LEU A 83 -1.80 4.27 3.66
CA LEU A 83 -0.83 4.75 2.69
C LEU A 83 -0.75 6.29 2.71
N TYR A 84 0.19 6.81 1.94
CA TYR A 84 0.16 8.19 1.46
C TYR A 84 -0.43 8.25 0.04
N PRO A 85 -1.15 9.34 -0.33
CA PRO A 85 -1.65 10.41 0.54
C PRO A 85 -2.58 9.88 1.64
N ALA A 86 -2.86 10.71 2.65
CA ALA A 86 -3.33 10.23 3.95
C ALA A 86 -4.71 9.53 3.93
N ASP A 87 -5.53 9.84 2.94
CA ASP A 87 -6.79 9.22 2.59
C ASP A 87 -6.64 7.79 2.01
N ASN A 88 -5.51 7.47 1.39
CA ASN A 88 -5.36 6.18 0.72
C ASN A 88 -5.08 5.03 1.70
N CYS A 89 -5.58 3.86 1.33
CA CYS A 89 -5.20 2.61 1.98
C CYS A 89 -5.12 1.47 0.97
N ALA A 90 -4.44 0.39 1.34
CA ALA A 90 -4.50 -0.87 0.61
C ALA A 90 -4.93 -1.99 1.53
N VAL A 91 -5.79 -2.87 1.03
CA VAL A 91 -6.29 -4.03 1.77
C VAL A 91 -5.72 -5.28 1.12
N CYS A 92 -5.06 -6.12 1.91
CA CYS A 92 -4.61 -7.44 1.50
C CYS A 92 -5.65 -8.46 1.95
N ASP A 93 -6.24 -9.21 1.02
CA ASP A 93 -7.09 -10.35 1.36
C ASP A 93 -6.20 -11.48 1.94
N GLU A 94 -6.54 -11.99 3.12
CA GLU A 94 -5.72 -13.02 3.80
C GLU A 94 -5.82 -14.40 3.11
N ARG A 95 -6.86 -14.64 2.32
CA ARG A 95 -7.06 -15.92 1.63
C ARG A 95 -6.33 -15.96 0.29
N SER A 96 -6.41 -14.89 -0.50
CA SER A 96 -5.80 -14.83 -1.82
C SER A 96 -4.41 -14.19 -1.82
N GLY A 97 -4.07 -13.40 -0.80
CA GLY A 97 -2.87 -12.57 -0.77
C GLY A 97 -2.91 -11.42 -1.78
N GLU A 98 -4.09 -11.13 -2.35
CA GLU A 98 -4.25 -10.06 -3.32
C GLU A 98 -4.43 -8.71 -2.62
N TRP A 99 -3.77 -7.70 -3.20
CA TRP A 99 -3.86 -6.33 -2.74
C TRP A 99 -4.88 -5.55 -3.56
N GLN A 100 -5.74 -4.84 -2.86
CA GLN A 100 -6.69 -3.88 -3.42
C GLN A 100 -6.34 -2.49 -2.91
N LEU A 101 -6.19 -1.54 -3.82
CA LEU A 101 -5.88 -0.15 -3.50
C LEU A 101 -7.19 0.65 -3.45
N TYR A 102 -7.32 1.49 -2.43
CA TYR A 102 -8.47 2.37 -2.23
C TYR A 102 -8.00 3.82 -2.12
N ASP A 103 -8.75 4.70 -2.80
CA ASP A 103 -8.71 6.15 -2.64
C ASP A 103 -9.74 6.52 -1.57
N GLY A 104 -9.29 6.59 -0.32
CA GLY A 104 -10.17 6.60 0.85
C GLY A 104 -10.27 5.24 1.56
N LEU A 105 -11.24 5.14 2.48
CA LEU A 105 -11.61 3.89 3.13
C LEU A 105 -12.42 3.00 2.17
N PRO A 106 -12.29 1.67 2.27
CA PRO A 106 -13.15 0.74 1.56
C PRO A 106 -14.63 1.01 1.89
N TRP A 107 -15.51 0.85 0.91
CA TRP A 107 -16.95 1.13 1.07
C TRP A 107 -17.60 0.38 2.25
N TYR A 108 -17.12 -0.81 2.57
CA TYR A 108 -17.59 -1.65 3.67
C TYR A 108 -17.04 -1.25 5.04
N LEU A 109 -16.22 -0.20 5.12
CA LEU A 109 -15.75 0.43 6.35
C LEU A 109 -16.17 1.91 6.44
N ASN A 110 -16.84 2.45 5.42
CA ASN A 110 -17.10 3.89 5.31
C ASN A 110 -18.29 4.36 6.16
N ASP A 111 -19.04 3.41 6.71
CA ASP A 111 -20.24 3.61 7.54
C ASP A 111 -20.02 3.29 9.03
N LEU A 112 -18.77 3.00 9.43
CA LEU A 112 -18.34 2.83 10.82
C LEU A 112 -18.10 4.18 11.50
#